data_AF-A0A2X2X521-F1
#
_entry.id   AF-A0A2X2X521-F1
#
_cell.length_a   1.000
_cell.length_b   1.000
_cell.length_c   1.000
_cell.angle_alpha   90.00
_cell.angle_beta   90.00
_cell.angle_gamma   90.00
#
_symmetry.space_group_name_H-M   'P 1'
#
loop_
_entity.id
_entity.type
_entity.pdbx_description
1 polymer ?
#
loop_
_entity_poly.entity_id
_entity_poly.type
_entity_poly.pdbx_seq_one_letter_code
_entity_poly.pdbx_strand_id
1 'polypeptide(L)'
;MPVPGLELASWIEARLGRKPLWCGDTGPEKVQRVAWCTGGGQSFIDSAARFGVDAFITGEVSEQTIHSAREQGLHFYAAGHHATERGGIRALSEWLTENTSLDVTFIDIPNPA
;
A
#
# COMPACT_ATOMS: atom_id res chain seq x y z
N MET A 1 -17.00 0.23 3.79
CA MET A 1 -17.30 1.12 4.93
C MET A 1 -15.98 1.54 5.56
N PRO A 2 -15.88 2.75 6.14
CA PRO A 2 -14.70 3.14 6.93
C PRO A 2 -14.49 2.18 8.10
N VAL A 3 -13.23 1.82 8.35
CA VAL A 3 -12.81 0.86 9.39
C VAL A 3 -11.68 1.45 10.25
N PRO A 4 -11.45 0.97 11.48
CA PRO A 4 -10.30 1.37 12.28
C PRO A 4 -8.97 0.98 11.63
N GLY A 5 -7.89 1.70 11.99
CA GLY A 5 -6.57 1.50 11.39
C GLY A 5 -6.02 0.07 11.52
N LEU A 6 -6.26 -0.59 12.65
CA LEU A 6 -5.85 -2.00 12.85
C LEU A 6 -6.59 -2.95 11.90
N GLU A 7 -7.88 -2.73 11.72
CA GLU A 7 -8.71 -3.58 10.85
C GLU A 7 -8.30 -3.42 9.38
N LEU A 8 -7.94 -2.19 8.96
CA LEU A 8 -7.34 -1.96 7.64
C LEU A 8 -6.00 -2.68 7.48
N ALA A 9 -5.16 -2.75 8.53
CA ALA A 9 -3.90 -3.50 8.48
C ALA A 9 -4.15 -4.99 8.21
N SER A 10 -5.09 -5.59 8.94
CA SER A 10 -5.49 -6.99 8.75
C SER A 10 -6.12 -7.24 7.38
N TRP A 11 -6.90 -6.29 6.87
CA TRP A 11 -7.44 -6.36 5.52
C TRP A 11 -6.35 -6.35 4.44
N ILE A 12 -5.36 -5.46 4.56
CA ILE A 12 -4.21 -5.40 3.65
C ILE A 12 -3.43 -6.73 3.69
N GLU A 13 -3.17 -7.26 4.89
CA GLU A 13 -2.50 -8.54 5.07
C GLU A 13 -3.23 -9.68 4.35
N ALA A 14 -4.55 -9.80 4.54
CA ALA A 14 -5.36 -10.84 3.91
C ALA A 14 -5.39 -10.73 2.37
N ARG A 15 -5.31 -9.51 1.83
CA ARG A 15 -5.37 -9.27 0.37
C ARG A 15 -4.03 -9.44 -0.34
N LEU A 16 -2.92 -9.13 0.34
CA LEU A 16 -1.58 -9.20 -0.25
C LEU A 16 -0.81 -10.46 0.17
N GLY A 17 -1.26 -11.17 1.20
CA GLY A 17 -0.55 -12.33 1.75
C GLY A 17 0.73 -11.95 2.49
N ARG A 18 0.84 -10.69 2.96
CA ARG A 18 2.00 -10.15 3.66
C ARG A 18 1.54 -9.19 4.76
N LYS A 19 1.96 -9.41 5.99
CA LYS A 19 1.71 -8.49 7.10
C LYS A 19 2.36 -7.13 6.82
N PRO A 20 1.61 -6.02 6.79
CA PRO A 20 2.20 -4.70 6.62
C PRO A 20 2.87 -4.23 7.92
N LEU A 21 3.87 -3.36 7.79
CA LEU A 21 4.22 -2.48 8.91
C LEU A 21 3.12 -1.42 9.01
N TRP A 22 2.53 -1.28 10.19
CA TRP A 22 1.48 -0.30 10.47
C TRP A 22 1.96 0.64 11.57
N CYS A 23 1.91 1.95 11.30
CA CYS A 23 2.04 3.00 12.30
C CYS A 23 0.73 3.78 12.36
N GLY A 24 0.13 3.86 13.55
CA GLY A 24 -1.17 4.46 13.74
C GLY A 24 -1.29 5.25 15.04
N ASP A 25 -0.16 5.63 15.63
CA ASP A 25 -0.06 6.18 16.99
C ASP A 25 -0.95 7.42 17.20
N THR A 26 -1.11 8.22 16.16
CA THR A 26 -1.89 9.49 16.15
C THR A 26 -2.93 9.56 15.02
N GLY A 27 -3.16 8.44 14.32
CA GLY A 27 -4.14 8.37 13.23
C GLY A 27 -5.59 8.50 13.72
N PRO A 28 -6.54 8.86 12.84
CA PRO A 28 -7.95 8.99 13.20
C PRO A 28 -8.59 7.64 13.58
N GLU A 29 -9.68 7.68 14.36
CA GLU A 29 -10.35 6.45 14.82
C GLU A 29 -10.83 5.55 13.67
N LYS A 30 -11.22 6.15 12.54
CA LYS A 30 -11.65 5.45 11.33
C LYS A 30 -10.94 5.99 10.10
N VAL A 31 -10.54 5.08 9.22
CA VAL A 31 -9.94 5.38 7.93
C VAL A 31 -11.04 5.41 6.87
N GLN A 32 -11.22 6.56 6.23
CA GLN A 32 -12.15 6.74 5.12
C GLN A 32 -11.44 7.23 3.85
N ARG A 33 -10.55 8.22 3.98
CA ARG A 33 -9.82 8.84 2.88
C ARG A 33 -8.38 8.33 2.85
N VAL A 34 -8.00 7.72 1.75
CA VAL A 34 -6.69 7.07 1.60
C VAL A 34 -5.96 7.64 0.38
N ALA A 35 -4.67 7.89 0.52
CA ALA A 35 -3.75 8.05 -0.61
C ALA A 35 -2.76 6.89 -0.62
N TRP A 36 -2.21 6.57 -1.79
CA TRP A 36 -1.25 5.48 -1.92
C TRP A 36 -0.27 5.68 -3.07
N CYS A 37 0.86 4.99 -3.00
CA CYS A 37 1.83 4.82 -4.07
C CYS A 37 2.49 3.44 -3.91
N THR A 38 2.38 2.54 -4.89
CA THR A 38 3.00 1.20 -4.77
C THR A 38 4.53 1.29 -4.72
N GLY A 39 5.19 0.21 -4.30
CA GLY A 39 6.66 0.16 -4.29
C GLY A 39 7.31 1.14 -3.30
N GLY A 40 8.35 1.84 -3.76
CA GLY A 40 9.17 2.77 -2.97
C GLY A 40 8.57 4.16 -2.74
N GLY A 41 7.24 4.28 -2.57
CA GLY A 41 6.51 5.55 -2.51
C GLY A 41 6.55 6.33 -1.19
N GLN A 42 7.35 5.92 -0.20
CA GLN A 42 7.38 6.50 1.15
C GLN A 42 7.59 8.02 1.20
N SER A 43 8.32 8.60 0.24
CA SER A 43 8.57 10.05 0.18
C SER A 43 7.33 10.89 -0.14
N PHE A 44 6.24 10.27 -0.62
CA PHE A 44 4.98 10.97 -0.89
C PHE A 44 4.10 11.19 0.35
N ILE A 45 4.47 10.65 1.51
CA ILE A 45 3.66 10.74 2.73
C ILE A 45 3.31 12.19 3.11
N ASP A 46 4.28 13.11 3.06
CA ASP A 46 4.04 14.52 3.41
C ASP A 46 3.09 15.20 2.41
N SER A 47 3.16 14.81 1.14
CA SER A 47 2.23 15.31 0.12
C SER A 47 0.82 14.78 0.35
N ALA A 48 0.70 13.50 0.72
CA ALA A 48 -0.57 12.87 1.04
C ALA A 48 -1.21 13.50 2.29
N ALA A 49 -0.41 13.74 3.34
CA ALA A 49 -0.87 14.40 4.56
C ALA A 49 -1.36 15.82 4.28
N ARG A 50 -0.62 16.62 3.50
CA ARG A 50 -1.03 17.97 3.09
C ARG A 50 -2.35 17.98 2.30
N PHE A 51 -2.63 16.91 1.55
CA PHE A 51 -3.91 16.73 0.86
C PHE A 51 -5.08 16.39 1.80
N GLY A 52 -4.78 15.99 3.04
CA GLY A 52 -5.75 15.70 4.10
C GLY A 52 -6.36 14.32 3.97
N VAL A 53 -5.53 13.27 4.09
CA VAL A 53 -5.96 11.85 4.12
C VAL A 53 -5.87 11.27 5.52
N ASP A 54 -6.66 10.23 5.78
CA ASP A 54 -6.67 9.48 7.04
C ASP A 54 -5.56 8.41 7.08
N ALA A 55 -5.16 7.93 5.90
CA ALA A 55 -4.10 6.94 5.75
C ALA A 55 -3.28 7.12 4.48
N PHE A 56 -2.00 6.76 4.56
CA PHE A 56 -1.09 6.62 3.44
C PHE A 56 -0.57 5.17 3.34
N ILE A 57 -0.66 4.57 2.14
CA ILE A 57 -0.23 3.19 1.87
C ILE A 57 0.88 3.18 0.82
N THR A 58 1.97 2.47 1.10
CA THR A 58 3.08 2.25 0.17
C THR A 58 3.67 0.86 0.33
N GLY A 59 4.66 0.48 -0.47
CA GLY A 59 5.41 -0.77 -0.32
C GLY A 59 6.46 -0.68 0.79
N GLU A 60 7.38 0.27 0.68
CA GLU A 60 8.55 0.42 1.57
C GLU A 60 8.36 1.46 2.67
N VAL A 61 9.29 1.48 3.64
CA VAL A 61 9.35 2.47 4.72
C VAL A 61 10.79 2.98 4.87
N SER A 62 10.94 4.25 5.23
CA SER A 62 12.20 4.85 5.67
C SER A 62 12.03 5.49 7.07
N GLU A 63 13.14 5.77 7.75
CA GLU A 63 13.15 6.29 9.13
C GLU A 63 12.22 7.51 9.32
N GLN A 64 12.33 8.49 8.43
CA GLN A 64 11.56 9.72 8.46
C GLN A 64 10.04 9.50 8.27
N THR A 65 9.66 8.37 7.66
CA THR A 65 8.26 8.09 7.31
C THR A 65 7.41 7.88 8.56
N ILE A 66 8.01 7.29 9.60
CA ILE A 66 7.34 7.08 10.89
C ILE A 66 7.08 8.41 11.59
N HIS A 67 8.05 9.34 11.55
CA HIS A 67 7.89 10.67 12.13
C HIS A 67 6.82 11.47 11.39
N SER A 68 6.82 11.46 10.05
CA SER A 68 5.76 12.09 9.25
C SER A 68 4.37 11.58 9.64
N ALA A 69 4.18 10.26 9.77
CA ALA A 69 2.89 9.69 10.17
C ALA A 69 2.44 10.17 11.55
N ARG A 70 3.36 10.15 12.53
CA ARG A 70 3.09 10.55 13.92
C ARG A 70 2.79 12.04 14.05
N GLU A 71 3.62 12.88 13.46
CA GLU A 71 3.53 14.34 13.58
C GLU A 71 2.35 14.91 12.78
N GLN A 72 1.95 14.24 11.69
CA GLN A 72 0.86 14.70 10.82
C GLN A 72 -0.48 14.01 11.08
N GLY A 73 -0.54 13.02 11.98
CA GLY A 73 -1.79 12.44 12.48
C GLY A 73 -2.50 11.53 11.48
N LEU A 74 -1.77 10.65 10.78
CA LEU A 74 -2.34 9.72 9.79
C LEU A 74 -1.84 8.29 10.00
N HIS A 75 -2.63 7.31 9.55
CA HIS A 75 -2.17 5.92 9.52
C HIS A 75 -1.21 5.66 8.37
N PHE A 76 -0.08 5.05 8.65
CA PHE A 76 0.89 4.65 7.64
C PHE A 76 0.96 3.12 7.51
N TYR A 77 1.01 2.63 6.27
CA TYR A 77 1.15 1.22 5.95
C TYR A 77 2.27 0.99 4.93
N ALA A 78 3.29 0.22 5.31
CA ALA A 78 4.28 -0.34 4.39
C ALA A 78 3.98 -1.82 4.12
N ALA A 79 3.35 -2.07 2.98
CA ALA A 79 2.73 -3.34 2.61
C ALA A 79 3.61 -4.24 1.73
N GLY A 80 4.87 -3.87 1.49
CA GLY A 80 5.86 -4.59 0.70
C GLY A 80 5.98 -4.09 -0.73
N HIS A 81 7.21 -3.88 -1.21
CA HIS A 81 7.46 -3.37 -2.56
C HIS A 81 6.95 -4.37 -3.60
N HIS A 82 7.43 -5.61 -3.52
CA HIS A 82 6.99 -6.68 -4.41
C HIS A 82 5.49 -6.92 -4.26
N ALA A 83 5.03 -7.03 -3.03
CA ALA A 83 3.65 -7.38 -2.72
C ALA A 83 2.63 -6.41 -3.34
N THR A 84 2.96 -5.11 -3.39
CA THR A 84 2.08 -4.06 -3.94
C THR A 84 2.16 -3.88 -5.45
N GLU A 85 3.21 -4.38 -6.13
CA GLU A 85 3.44 -4.14 -7.56
C GLU A 85 3.09 -5.29 -8.50
N ARG A 86 2.81 -6.48 -7.96
CA ARG A 86 2.33 -7.63 -8.77
C ARG A 86 1.08 -7.33 -9.60
N GLY A 87 0.23 -6.43 -9.11
CA GLY A 87 -1.07 -6.14 -9.72
C GLY A 87 -0.96 -5.58 -11.13
N GLY A 88 0.01 -4.68 -11.38
CA GLY A 88 0.16 -4.03 -12.68
C GLY A 88 0.55 -5.01 -13.79
N ILE A 89 1.60 -5.80 -13.57
CA ILE A 89 2.08 -6.76 -14.56
C ILE A 89 1.08 -7.91 -14.76
N ARG A 90 0.40 -8.36 -13.70
CA ARG A 90 -0.67 -9.38 -13.82
C ARG A 90 -1.84 -8.86 -14.68
N ALA A 91 -2.29 -7.63 -14.44
CA ALA A 91 -3.37 -7.03 -15.23
C ALA A 91 -2.97 -6.82 -16.69
N LEU A 92 -1.71 -6.46 -16.96
CA LEU A 92 -1.20 -6.36 -18.32
C LEU A 92 -1.14 -7.75 -19.00
N SER A 93 -0.71 -8.79 -18.28
CA SER A 93 -0.72 -10.16 -18.80
C SER A 93 -2.15 -10.61 -19.17
N GLU A 94 -3.13 -10.34 -18.31
CA GLU A 94 -4.55 -10.59 -18.59
C GLU A 94 -5.00 -9.85 -19.84
N TRP A 95 -4.70 -8.55 -19.95
CA TRP A 95 -5.04 -7.74 -21.11
C TRP A 95 -4.42 -8.27 -22.41
N LEU A 96 -3.14 -8.68 -22.39
CA LEU A 96 -2.45 -9.22 -23.57
C LEU A 96 -3.08 -10.54 -24.03
N THR A 97 -3.41 -11.43 -23.10
CA THR A 97 -4.08 -12.70 -23.40
C THR A 97 -5.47 -12.48 -24.01
N GLU A 98 -6.20 -11.45 -23.55
CA GLU A 98 -7.55 -11.13 -24.05
C GLU A 98 -7.56 -10.40 -25.40
N ASN A 99 -6.56 -9.55 -25.66
CA ASN A 99 -6.58 -8.60 -26.78
C ASN A 99 -5.59 -8.93 -27.90
N THR A 100 -4.80 -10.00 -27.75
CA THR A 100 -3.81 -10.43 -28.74
C THR A 100 -3.82 -11.95 -28.89
N SER A 101 -3.02 -12.50 -29.81
CA SER A 101 -2.81 -13.94 -29.94
C SER A 101 -1.61 -14.46 -29.14
N LEU A 102 -1.07 -13.66 -28.22
CA LEU A 102 0.07 -14.05 -27.40
C LEU A 102 -0.36 -15.01 -26.30
N ASP A 103 0.44 -16.05 -26.08
CA ASP A 103 0.33 -16.91 -24.90
C ASP A 103 1.17 -16.30 -23.77
N VAL A 104 0.51 -15.65 -22.81
CA VAL A 104 1.17 -14.89 -21.74
C VAL A 104 0.91 -15.56 -20.39
N THR A 105 1.99 -15.93 -19.71
CA THR A 105 1.93 -16.47 -18.35
C THR A 105 2.52 -15.48 -17.36
N PHE A 106 1.74 -15.08 -16.34
CA PHE A 106 2.24 -14.35 -15.18
C PHE A 106 2.78 -15.32 -14.12
N ILE A 107 4.02 -15.11 -13.66
CA ILE A 107 4.66 -15.90 -12.61
C ILE A 107 5.01 -14.98 -11.44
N ASP A 108 4.41 -15.22 -10.27
CA ASP A 108 4.77 -14.53 -9.03
C ASP A 108 5.91 -15.28 -8.33
N ILE A 109 7.11 -14.70 -8.34
CA ILE A 109 8.27 -15.21 -7.60
C ILE A 109 8.42 -14.36 -6.33
N PRO A 110 8.20 -14.91 -5.12
CA PRO A 110 8.19 -14.13 -3.89
C PRO A 110 9.51 -13.40 -3.63
N ASN A 111 9.42 -12.10 -3.37
CA ASN A 111 10.50 -11.29 -2.80
C ASN A 111 10.04 -10.75 -1.44
N PRO A 112 10.82 -10.93 -0.36
CA PRO A 112 10.46 -10.45 0.98
C PRO A 112 10.28 -8.93 1.12
N ALA A 113 10.93 -8.14 0.25
CA ALA A 113 10.89 -6.67 0.30
C ALA A 113 9.46 -6.11 0.25
#